data_AF-A0A2E5JNS1-F1
#
_entry.id   AF-A0A2E5JNS1-F1
#
_cell.length_a   1.000
_cell.length_b   1.000
_cell.length_c   1.000
_cell.angle_alpha   90.00
_cell.angle_beta   90.00
_cell.angle_gamma   90.00
#
_symmetry.space_group_name_H-M   'P 1'
#
loop_
_entity.id
_entity.type
_entity.pdbx_description
1 polymer ?
#
loop_
_entity_poly.entity_id
_entity_poly.type
_entity_poly.pdbx_seq_one_letter_code
_entity_poly.pdbx_strand_id
1 'polypeptide(L)'
;MLSSQNLEHHKSIYLKVLLALFVLTVLTVAVSFFDFGSITLAILIGLTIAFIKGFLVAGNFMHLLDEVKPIYWLLALTVVFFFVLFFMPMLWEMNLVTVE
;
A
#
# COMPACT_ATOMS: atom_id res chain seq x y z
N MET A 1 -2.04 -26.99 -31.76
CA MET A 1 -0.88 -27.04 -30.83
C MET A 1 -0.19 -25.67 -30.60
N LEU A 2 -0.72 -24.54 -31.12
CA LEU A 2 -0.07 -23.21 -30.99
C LEU A 2 -0.76 -22.22 -30.02
N SER A 3 -1.86 -22.60 -29.37
CA SER A 3 -2.63 -21.68 -28.49
C SER A 3 -2.21 -21.74 -27.02
N SER A 4 -1.67 -22.87 -26.53
CA SER A 4 -1.32 -23.04 -25.12
C SER A 4 -0.05 -22.27 -24.69
N GLN A 5 0.88 -21.99 -25.60
CA GLN A 5 2.17 -21.37 -25.24
C GLN A 5 2.11 -19.85 -24.99
N ASN A 6 1.05 -19.16 -25.44
CA ASN A 6 0.90 -17.70 -25.22
C ASN A 6 0.11 -17.35 -23.95
N LEU A 7 -0.65 -18.29 -23.37
CA LEU A 7 -1.46 -18.06 -22.16
C LEU A 7 -0.66 -18.18 -20.85
N GLU A 8 0.49 -18.84 -20.91
CA GLU A 8 1.34 -19.14 -19.75
C GLU A 8 2.17 -17.93 -19.31
N HIS A 9 2.51 -17.02 -20.24
CA HIS A 9 3.47 -15.95 -19.96
C HIS A 9 2.87 -14.84 -19.07
N HIS A 10 1.59 -14.53 -19.25
CA HIS A 10 0.89 -13.47 -18.51
C HIS A 10 0.57 -13.88 -17.06
N LYS A 11 0.38 -15.18 -16.79
CA LYS A 11 0.12 -15.70 -15.43
C LYS A 11 1.34 -15.59 -14.51
N SER A 12 2.56 -15.61 -15.06
CA SER A 12 3.78 -15.65 -14.24
C SER A 12 4.06 -14.33 -13.52
N ILE A 13 3.67 -13.19 -14.10
CA ILE A 13 3.82 -11.86 -13.47
C ILE A 13 2.94 -11.79 -12.21
N TYR A 14 1.69 -12.23 -12.32
CA TYR A 14 0.75 -12.23 -11.20
C TYR A 14 1.21 -13.14 -10.05
N LEU A 15 1.74 -14.32 -10.37
CA LEU A 15 2.33 -15.22 -9.38
C LEU A 15 3.59 -14.66 -8.72
N LYS A 16 4.47 -13.99 -9.47
CA LYS A 16 5.67 -13.35 -8.93
C LYS A 16 5.33 -12.30 -7.88
N VAL A 17 4.29 -11.50 -8.13
CA VAL A 17 3.89 -10.47 -7.19
C VAL A 17 3.06 -11.02 -6.03
N LEU A 18 2.20 -12.01 -6.25
CA LEU A 18 1.56 -12.74 -5.15
C LEU A 18 2.61 -13.32 -4.19
N LEU A 19 3.68 -13.90 -4.74
CA LEU A 19 4.80 -14.40 -3.94
C LEU A 19 5.57 -13.27 -3.25
N ALA A 20 5.79 -12.13 -3.92
CA ALA A 20 6.39 -10.95 -3.28
C ALA A 20 5.54 -10.44 -2.10
N LEU A 21 4.22 -10.30 -2.26
CA LEU A 21 3.31 -9.90 -1.17
C LEU A 21 3.36 -10.90 0.00
N PHE A 22 3.45 -12.19 -0.31
CA PHE A 22 3.54 -13.24 0.69
C PHE A 22 4.84 -13.09 1.50
N VAL A 23 5.98 -12.93 0.83
CA VAL A 23 7.28 -12.69 1.48
C VAL A 23 7.26 -11.43 2.33
N LEU A 24 6.73 -10.32 1.80
CA LEU A 24 6.57 -9.06 2.55
C LEU A 24 5.70 -9.23 3.80
N THR A 25 4.66 -10.06 3.74
CA THR A 25 3.78 -10.32 4.90
C THR A 25 4.49 -11.14 5.98
N VAL A 26 5.21 -12.20 5.58
CA VAL A 26 6.05 -12.97 6.51
C VAL A 26 7.10 -12.07 7.14
N LEU A 27 7.69 -11.16 6.36
CA LEU A 27 8.66 -10.18 6.86
C LEU A 27 8.04 -9.23 7.89
N THR A 28 6.82 -8.71 7.67
CA THR A 28 6.15 -7.86 8.66
C THR A 28 5.90 -8.60 9.97
N VAL A 29 5.47 -9.86 9.89
CA VAL A 29 5.25 -10.70 11.06
C VAL A 29 6.58 -10.96 11.78
N ALA A 30 7.65 -11.28 11.06
CA ALA A 30 8.99 -11.46 11.63
C ALA A 30 9.51 -10.20 12.32
N VAL A 31 9.32 -9.03 11.69
CA VAL A 31 9.66 -7.72 12.27
C VAL A 31 8.81 -7.45 13.52
N SER A 32 7.52 -7.81 13.53
CA SER A 32 6.65 -7.66 14.70
C SER A 32 7.04 -8.54 15.88
N PHE A 33 7.78 -9.63 15.64
CA PHE A 33 8.34 -10.47 16.71
C PHE A 33 9.68 -9.94 17.23
N PHE A 34 10.34 -9.05 16.50
CA PHE A 34 11.61 -8.48 16.90
C PHE A 34 11.35 -7.21 17.72
N ASP A 35 11.64 -7.27 19.01
CA ASP A 35 11.51 -6.13 19.90
C ASP A 35 12.69 -5.17 19.66
N PHE A 36 12.52 -4.26 18.70
CA PHE A 36 13.36 -3.08 18.61
C PHE A 36 13.00 -2.24 19.83
N GLY A 37 13.84 -2.21 20.86
CA GLY A 37 13.57 -1.58 22.17
C GLY A 37 13.15 -0.09 22.17
N SER A 38 12.86 0.49 21.00
CA SER A 38 12.15 1.74 20.82
C SER A 38 10.90 1.53 19.94
N ILE A 39 9.73 1.82 20.52
CA ILE A 39 8.42 1.82 19.86
C ILE A 39 8.42 2.66 18.58
N THR A 40 9.15 3.78 18.55
CA THR A 40 9.24 4.66 17.38
C THR A 40 9.90 3.96 16.18
N LEU A 41 10.96 3.18 16.41
CA LEU A 41 11.61 2.42 15.35
C LEU A 41 10.70 1.30 14.82
N ALA A 42 10.02 0.59 15.71
CA ALA A 42 9.06 -0.45 15.32
C ALA A 42 7.94 0.11 14.43
N ILE A 43 7.38 1.27 14.79
CA ILE A 43 6.35 1.94 14.00
C ILE A 43 6.89 2.36 12.63
N LEU A 44 8.08 2.99 12.58
CA LEU A 44 8.67 3.46 11.32
C LEU A 44 8.95 2.30 10.34
N ILE A 45 9.49 1.20 10.84
CA ILE A 45 9.75 -0.01 10.03
C ILE A 45 8.43 -0.63 9.58
N GLY A 46 7.46 -0.77 10.48
CA GLY A 46 6.13 -1.31 10.17
C GLY A 46 5.40 -0.50 9.10
N LEU A 47 5.41 0.83 9.21
CA LEU A 47 4.79 1.74 8.25
C LEU A 47 5.46 1.65 6.87
N THR A 48 6.79 1.56 6.84
CA THR A 48 7.57 1.40 5.60
C THR A 48 7.21 0.10 4.88
N ILE A 49 7.17 -1.02 5.61
CA ILE A 49 6.82 -2.32 5.03
C ILE A 49 5.36 -2.34 4.54
N ALA A 50 4.46 -1.75 5.32
CA ALA A 50 3.05 -1.60 4.95
C ALA A 50 2.90 -0.77 3.65
N PHE A 51 3.65 0.33 3.51
CA PHE A 51 3.65 1.16 2.30
C PHE A 51 4.12 0.38 1.08
N ILE A 52 5.22 -0.37 1.18
CA ILE A 52 5.74 -1.19 0.08
C ILE A 52 4.73 -2.27 -0.34
N LYS A 53 4.12 -2.97 0.62
CA LYS A 53 3.09 -3.97 0.34
C LYS A 53 1.89 -3.35 -0.38
N GLY A 54 1.41 -2.19 0.09
CA GLY A 54 0.31 -1.45 -0.53
C GLY A 54 0.63 -0.98 -1.94
N PHE A 55 1.85 -0.48 -2.18
CA PHE A 55 2.32 -0.08 -3.50
C PHE A 55 2.38 -1.26 -4.49
N LEU A 56 2.84 -2.43 -4.02
CA LEU A 56 2.89 -3.64 -4.85
C LEU A 56 1.49 -4.18 -5.20
N VAL A 57 0.52 -4.08 -4.26
CA VAL A 57 -0.90 -4.36 -4.54
C VAL A 57 -1.43 -3.39 -5.60
N ALA A 58 -1.25 -2.08 -5.41
CA ALA A 58 -1.77 -1.06 -6.33
C ALA A 58 -1.14 -1.15 -7.72
N GLY A 59 0.18 -1.40 -7.80
CA GLY A 59 0.89 -1.47 -9.08
C GLY A 59 0.64 -2.76 -9.87
N ASN A 60 0.47 -3.91 -9.19
CA ASN A 60 0.40 -5.21 -9.86
C ASN A 60 -0.99 -5.86 -9.88
N PHE A 61 -1.76 -5.75 -8.79
CA PHE A 61 -3.11 -6.37 -8.76
C PHE A 61 -4.14 -5.52 -9.50
N MET A 62 -3.95 -4.21 -9.58
CA MET A 62 -4.79 -3.29 -10.35
C MET A 62 -4.13 -2.95 -11.69
N HIS A 63 -3.92 -3.92 -12.58
CA HIS A 63 -3.78 -3.74 -14.05
C HIS A 63 -3.33 -2.36 -14.57
N LEU A 64 -2.12 -1.92 -14.21
CA LEU A 64 -1.69 -0.56 -14.48
C LEU A 64 -0.85 -0.38 -15.75
N LEU A 65 -0.25 -1.46 -16.21
CA LEU A 65 0.58 -1.45 -17.40
C LEU A 65 -0.20 -1.78 -18.67
N ASP A 66 -1.49 -2.14 -18.58
CA ASP A 66 -2.15 -2.78 -19.72
C ASP A 66 -3.64 -2.42 -19.98
N GLU A 67 -4.27 -1.35 -19.42
CA GLU A 67 -5.29 -0.53 -20.16
C GLU A 67 -6.18 0.49 -19.42
N VAL A 68 -6.38 0.52 -18.09
CA VAL A 68 -7.47 1.36 -17.51
C VAL A 68 -7.03 2.55 -16.64
N LYS A 69 -6.91 3.72 -17.27
CA LYS A 69 -6.65 5.05 -16.66
C LYS A 69 -7.55 5.49 -15.49
N PRO A 70 -8.84 5.10 -15.33
CA PRO A 70 -9.68 5.66 -14.25
C PRO A 70 -9.28 5.25 -12.83
N ILE A 71 -8.57 4.13 -12.64
CA ILE A 71 -8.20 3.64 -11.29
C ILE A 71 -7.24 4.59 -10.56
N TYR A 72 -6.31 5.23 -11.29
CA TYR A 72 -5.36 6.19 -10.70
C TYR A 72 -6.04 7.45 -10.21
N TRP A 73 -7.06 7.89 -10.93
CA TRP A 73 -7.83 9.06 -10.57
C TRP A 73 -8.66 8.81 -9.30
N LEU A 74 -9.26 7.61 -9.18
CA LEU A 74 -9.97 7.21 -7.97
C LEU A 74 -9.01 7.04 -6.78
N LEU A 75 -7.83 6.44 -6.98
CA LEU A 75 -6.80 6.32 -5.94
C LEU A 75 -6.35 7.70 -5.46
N ALA A 76 -6.04 8.62 -6.38
CA ALA A 76 -5.67 9.99 -6.05
C ALA A 76 -6.79 10.72 -5.29
N LEU A 77 -8.05 10.57 -5.73
CA LEU A 77 -9.21 11.13 -5.03
C LEU A 77 -9.33 10.61 -3.60
N THR A 78 -9.15 9.30 -3.37
CA THR A 78 -9.20 8.71 -2.03
C THR A 78 -8.07 9.21 -1.12
N VAL A 79 -6.87 9.41 -1.66
CA VAL A 79 -5.73 9.97 -0.91
C VAL A 79 -6.00 11.42 -0.52
N VAL A 80 -6.55 12.23 -1.43
CA VAL A 80 -6.95 13.61 -1.14
C VAL A 80 -8.00 13.66 -0.03
N PHE A 81 -9.06 12.86 -0.13
CA PHE A 81 -10.09 12.76 0.90
C PHE A 81 -9.55 12.27 2.25
N PHE A 82 -8.63 11.29 2.23
CA PHE A 82 -7.96 10.80 3.43
C PHE A 82 -7.23 11.92 4.15
N PHE A 83 -6.43 12.72 3.44
CA PHE A 83 -5.73 13.85 4.06
C PHE A 83 -6.68 14.92 4.58
N VAL A 84 -7.74 15.27 3.82
CA VAL A 84 -8.75 16.23 4.28
C VAL A 84 -9.40 15.76 5.58
N LEU A 85 -9.84 14.50 5.65
CA LEU A 85 -10.48 13.94 6.85
C LEU A 85 -9.49 13.74 8.00
N PHE A 86 -8.22 13.43 7.72
CA PHE A 86 -7.19 13.25 8.75
C PHE A 86 -6.78 14.59 9.38
N PHE A 87 -6.67 15.66 8.58
CA PHE A 87 -6.31 16.99 9.07
C PHE A 87 -7.51 17.77 9.63
N MET A 88 -8.75 17.45 9.25
CA MET A 88 -9.94 18.15 9.74
C MET A 88 -10.04 18.18 11.29
N PRO A 89 -9.85 17.07 12.03
CA PRO A 89 -9.82 17.09 13.50
C PRO A 89 -8.67 17.92 14.06
N MET A 90 -7.49 17.82 13.45
CA MET A 90 -6.30 18.58 13.88
C MET A 90 -6.50 20.10 13.72
N LEU A 91 -7.08 20.52 12.60
CA LEU A 91 -7.40 21.94 12.33
C LEU A 91 -8.53 22.45 13.24
N TRP A 92 -9.50 21.59 13.59
CA TRP A 92 -10.58 21.93 14.51
C TRP A 92 -10.05 22.17 15.93
N GLU A 93 -9.15 21.31 16.43
CA GLU A 93 -8.49 21.52 17.72
C GLU A 93 -7.61 22.79 17.73
N MET A 94 -6.90 23.08 16.63
CA MET A 94 -6.10 24.31 16.51
C MET A 94 -6.96 25.59 16.52
N ASN A 95 -8.17 25.55 15.94
CA ASN A 95 -9.09 26.70 15.90
C ASN A 95 -9.91 26.86 17.19
N LEU A 96 -10.11 25.79 17.98
CA LEU A 96 -10.81 25.86 19.27
C LEU A 96 -9.96 26.42 20.42
N VAL A 97 -8.63 26.37 20.31
CA VAL A 97 -7.70 26.89 21.35
C VAL A 97 -7.37 28.38 21.16
N THR A 98 -7.70 28.97 20.01
CA THR A 98 -7.43 30.39 19.71
C THR A 98 -8.62 31.34 19.94
N VAL A 99 -9.74 30.87 20.50
CA VAL A 99 -10.95 31.70 20.76
C VAL A 99 -11.14 32.05 22.25
N GLU A 100 -10.09 31.89 23.07
CA GLU A 100 -9.98 32.48 24.41
C GLU A 100 -8.88 33.54 24.44
#